data_AF-A0A7W8D039-F1
#
_entry.id   AF-A0A7W8D039-F1
#
_cell.length_a   1.000
_cell.length_b   1.000
_cell.length_c   1.000
_cell.angle_alpha   90.00
_cell.angle_beta   90.00
_cell.angle_gamma   90.00
#
_symmetry.space_group_name_H-M   'P 1'
#
loop_
_entity.id
_entity.type
_entity.pdbx_description
1 polymer ?
#
loop_
_entity_poly.entity_id
_entity_poly.type
_entity_poly.pdbx_seq_one_letter_code
_entity_poly.pdbx_strand_id
1 'polypeptide(L)'
;MNREDVLSKSRYENKKGDERERLLKYQSYSISFAILAASLMIVSFLSYLNVIHGKIRMGEVTFSLYELTLFLLFEFGIIFGLSRFVLLKKKVSLIWILISFAGFLMLFLGIYGVGHAG
;
A
#
# COMPACT_ATOMS: atom_id res chain seq x y z
N MET A 1 -49.10 15.56 -7.85
CA MET A 1 -47.66 15.50 -7.49
C MET A 1 -46.90 16.33 -8.51
N ASN A 2 -46.21 17.38 -8.08
CA ASN A 2 -45.64 18.37 -8.99
C ASN A 2 -44.37 17.83 -9.65
N ARG A 3 -44.17 18.02 -10.96
CA ARG A 3 -43.05 17.44 -11.73
C ARG A 3 -41.67 17.83 -11.15
N GLU A 4 -41.59 19.04 -10.60
CA GLU A 4 -40.37 19.60 -10.01
C GLU A 4 -39.98 18.90 -8.70
N ASP A 5 -40.95 18.47 -7.89
CA ASP A 5 -40.71 17.71 -6.66
C ASP A 5 -40.18 16.30 -6.93
N VAL A 6 -40.62 15.68 -8.03
CA VAL A 6 -40.16 14.35 -8.43
C VAL A 6 -38.71 14.42 -8.93
N LEU A 7 -38.39 15.45 -9.71
CA LEU A 7 -37.03 15.68 -10.23
C LEU A 7 -36.03 16.05 -9.13
N SER A 8 -36.42 16.85 -8.14
CA SER A 8 -35.55 17.22 -7.03
C SER A 8 -35.26 16.01 -6.12
N LYS A 9 -36.28 15.18 -5.83
CA LYS A 9 -36.12 13.94 -5.07
C LYS A 9 -35.22 12.92 -5.77
N SER A 10 -35.40 12.73 -7.07
CA SER A 10 -34.54 11.84 -7.88
C SER A 10 -33.08 12.31 -7.91
N ARG A 11 -32.83 13.62 -8.06
CA ARG A 11 -31.45 14.18 -8.03
C ARG A 11 -30.80 14.01 -6.66
N TYR A 12 -31.57 14.17 -5.58
CA TYR A 12 -31.08 13.98 -4.23
C TYR A 12 -30.73 12.51 -3.93
N GLU A 13 -31.57 11.58 -4.38
CA GLU A 13 -31.33 10.14 -4.25
C GLU A 13 -30.11 9.68 -5.09
N ASN A 14 -29.98 10.15 -6.32
CA ASN A 14 -28.78 9.88 -7.15
C ASN A 14 -27.50 10.45 -6.54
N LYS A 15 -27.53 11.67 -6.01
CA LYS A 15 -26.36 12.29 -5.37
C LYS A 15 -25.89 11.48 -4.15
N LYS A 16 -26.82 10.95 -3.36
CA LYS A 16 -26.51 10.04 -2.24
C LYS A 16 -26.00 8.67 -2.69
N GLY A 17 -26.55 8.13 -3.78
CA GLY A 17 -26.07 6.89 -4.40
C GLY A 17 -24.60 6.99 -4.83
N ASP A 18 -24.26 8.07 -5.55
CA ASP A 18 -22.90 8.36 -6.02
C ASP A 18 -21.90 8.53 -4.86
N GLU A 19 -22.29 9.24 -3.80
CA GLU A 19 -21.44 9.41 -2.61
C GLU A 19 -21.18 8.08 -1.90
N ARG A 20 -22.20 7.22 -1.79
CA ARG A 20 -22.07 5.88 -1.18
C ARG A 20 -21.19 4.97 -2.02
N GLU A 21 -21.37 4.97 -3.34
CA GLU A 21 -20.57 4.15 -4.25
C GLU A 21 -19.10 4.58 -4.26
N ARG A 22 -18.84 5.90 -4.24
CA ARG A 22 -17.48 6.43 -4.06
C ARG A 22 -16.85 5.95 -2.75
N LEU A 23 -17.59 6.03 -1.63
CA LEU A 23 -17.09 5.57 -0.33
C LEU A 23 -16.77 4.06 -0.33
N LEU A 24 -17.64 3.23 -0.90
CA LEU A 24 -17.41 1.79 -1.02
C LEU A 24 -16.19 1.48 -1.88
N LYS A 25 -16.01 2.20 -3.00
CA LYS A 25 -14.82 2.07 -3.85
C LYS A 25 -13.54 2.41 -3.08
N TYR A 26 -13.51 3.51 -2.34
CA TYR A 26 -12.34 3.87 -1.50
C TYR A 26 -12.06 2.85 -0.39
N GLN A 27 -13.10 2.30 0.23
CA GLN A 27 -12.96 1.24 1.23
C GLN A 27 -12.39 -0.04 0.61
N SER A 28 -12.94 -0.48 -0.53
CA SER A 28 -12.46 -1.65 -1.26
C SER A 28 -10.98 -1.52 -1.62
N TYR A 29 -10.55 -0.39 -2.21
CA TYR A 29 -9.13 -0.13 -2.47
C TYR A 29 -8.29 -0.24 -1.19
N SER A 30 -8.72 0.39 -0.11
CA SER A 30 -7.98 0.37 1.16
C SER A 30 -7.83 -1.05 1.73
N ILE A 31 -8.87 -1.88 1.59
CA ILE A 31 -8.85 -3.28 2.03
C ILE A 31 -7.91 -4.10 1.14
N SER A 32 -7.97 -3.95 -0.18
CA SER A 32 -7.07 -4.63 -1.11
C SER A 32 -5.60 -4.29 -0.82
N PHE A 33 -5.30 -3.02 -0.51
CA PHE A 33 -3.96 -2.61 -0.08
C PHE A 33 -3.53 -3.24 1.24
N ALA A 34 -4.44 -3.32 2.22
CA ALA A 34 -4.14 -3.97 3.50
C ALA A 34 -3.85 -5.47 3.32
N ILE A 35 -4.60 -6.15 2.47
CA ILE A 35 -4.40 -7.57 2.13
C ILE A 35 -3.04 -7.76 1.46
N LEU A 36 -2.69 -6.91 0.49
CA LEU A 36 -1.39 -6.99 -0.21
C LEU A 36 -0.21 -6.73 0.74
N ALA A 37 -0.32 -5.74 1.62
CA ALA A 37 0.71 -5.47 2.63
C ALA A 37 0.86 -6.65 3.60
N ALA A 38 -0.25 -7.24 4.04
CA ALA A 38 -0.23 -8.41 4.91
C ALA A 38 0.41 -9.63 4.23
N SER A 39 0.10 -9.89 2.95
CA SER A 39 0.70 -11.01 2.22
C SER A 39 2.21 -10.82 2.03
N LEU A 40 2.65 -9.61 1.66
CA LEU A 40 4.09 -9.28 1.57
C LEU A 40 4.79 -9.43 2.93
N MET A 41 4.16 -8.98 4.01
CA MET A 41 4.72 -9.13 5.36
C MET A 41 4.87 -10.61 5.76
N ILE A 42 3.87 -11.46 5.45
CA ILE A 42 3.93 -12.90 5.71
C ILE A 42 5.08 -13.53 4.92
N VAL A 43 5.21 -13.23 3.63
CA VAL A 43 6.29 -13.78 2.80
C VAL A 43 7.66 -13.33 3.32
N SER A 44 7.83 -12.03 3.65
CA SER A 44 9.05 -11.52 4.27
C SER A 44 9.36 -12.24 5.58
N PHE A 45 8.36 -12.45 6.44
CA PHE A 45 8.56 -13.13 7.73
C PHE A 45 8.94 -14.61 7.57
N LEU A 46 8.26 -15.33 6.68
CA LEU A 46 8.61 -16.72 6.36
C LEU A 46 10.00 -16.83 5.74
N SER A 47 10.38 -15.84 4.93
CA SER A 47 11.72 -15.78 4.34
C SER A 47 12.80 -15.48 5.37
N TYR A 48 12.53 -14.59 6.33
CA TYR A 48 13.42 -14.33 7.45
C TYR A 48 13.65 -15.58 8.33
N LEU A 49 12.61 -16.40 8.54
CA LEU A 49 12.72 -17.67 9.25
C LEU A 49 13.36 -18.80 8.44
N ASN A 50 13.85 -18.53 7.22
CA ASN A 50 14.37 -19.53 6.26
C ASN A 50 13.37 -20.64 5.87
N VAL A 51 12.07 -20.44 6.09
CA VAL A 51 11.02 -21.41 5.69
C VAL A 51 10.86 -21.41 4.16
N ILE A 52 10.90 -20.22 3.56
CA ILE A 52 10.87 -20.03 2.11
C ILE A 52 12.09 -19.21 1.73
N HIS A 53 12.88 -19.68 0.78
CA HIS A 53 14.12 -19.00 0.37
C HIS A 53 14.21 -18.95 -1.14
N GLY A 54 14.87 -17.92 -1.64
CA GLY A 54 15.03 -17.69 -3.06
C GLY A 54 15.95 -16.51 -3.30
N LYS A 55 16.63 -16.52 -4.45
CA LYS A 55 17.41 -15.39 -4.94
C LYS A 55 16.84 -14.97 -6.26
N ILE A 56 16.63 -13.66 -6.41
CA ILE A 56 16.11 -13.06 -7.63
C ILE A 56 17.24 -12.25 -8.22
N ARG A 57 17.62 -12.60 -9.45
CA ARG A 57 18.68 -11.92 -10.18
C ARG A 57 18.05 -10.94 -11.17
N MET A 58 18.36 -9.66 -11.03
CA MET A 58 17.97 -8.61 -11.96
C MET A 58 19.25 -8.00 -12.54
N GLY A 59 19.61 -8.42 -13.75
CA GLY A 59 20.90 -8.08 -14.35
C GLY A 59 22.07 -8.63 -13.54
N GLU A 60 22.93 -7.73 -13.07
CA GLU A 60 24.10 -8.06 -12.24
C GLU A 60 23.79 -8.09 -10.74
N VAL A 61 22.65 -7.57 -10.32
CA VAL A 61 22.28 -7.49 -8.91
C VAL A 61 21.47 -8.73 -8.51
N THR A 62 21.82 -9.31 -7.36
CA THR A 62 21.08 -10.43 -6.78
C THR A 62 20.46 -9.99 -5.47
N PHE A 63 19.14 -10.14 -5.37
CA PHE A 63 18.37 -9.85 -4.16
C PHE A 63 17.90 -11.16 -3.53
N SER A 64 17.93 -11.25 -2.22
CA SER A 64 17.19 -12.30 -1.52
C SER A 64 15.68 -12.06 -1.64
N LEU A 65 14.91 -13.14 -1.54
CA LEU A 65 13.45 -13.06 -1.54
C LEU A 65 12.95 -12.11 -0.42
N TYR A 66 13.58 -12.17 0.75
CA TYR A 66 13.33 -11.29 1.90
C TYR A 66 13.52 -9.81 1.58
N GLU A 67 14.68 -9.45 1.00
CA GLU A 67 14.99 -8.06 0.65
C GLU A 67 14.01 -7.54 -0.40
N LEU A 68 13.67 -8.35 -1.40
CA LEU A 68 12.71 -7.95 -2.43
C LEU A 68 11.30 -7.74 -1.87
N THR A 69 10.81 -8.64 -1.02
CA THR A 69 9.46 -8.53 -0.48
C THR A 69 9.32 -7.38 0.49
N LEU A 70 10.36 -7.07 1.28
CA LEU A 70 10.37 -5.86 2.10
C LEU A 70 10.51 -4.60 1.25
N PHE A 71 11.34 -4.60 0.22
CA PHE A 71 11.47 -3.48 -0.71
C PHE A 71 10.10 -3.11 -1.29
N LEU A 72 9.38 -4.11 -1.84
CA LEU A 72 8.03 -3.92 -2.36
C LEU A 72 7.07 -3.43 -1.26
N LEU A 73 7.12 -3.99 -0.05
CA LEU A 73 6.26 -3.57 1.05
C LEU A 73 6.44 -2.08 1.39
N PHE A 74 7.69 -1.60 1.45
CA PHE A 74 7.97 -0.20 1.73
C PHE A 74 7.58 0.72 0.58
N GLU A 75 7.85 0.33 -0.66
CA GLU A 75 7.41 1.06 -1.85
C GLU A 75 5.88 1.21 -1.89
N PHE A 76 5.15 0.11 -1.66
CA PHE A 76 3.70 0.13 -1.53
C PHE A 76 3.22 1.04 -0.39
N GLY A 77 3.89 1.00 0.77
CA GLY A 77 3.59 1.86 1.90
C GLY A 77 3.73 3.35 1.57
N ILE A 78 4.77 3.73 0.83
CA ILE A 78 5.01 5.10 0.38
C ILE A 78 3.91 5.55 -0.60
N ILE A 79 3.64 4.76 -1.66
CA ILE A 79 2.62 5.09 -2.68
C ILE A 79 1.22 5.18 -2.06
N PHE A 80 0.87 4.24 -1.18
CA PHE A 80 -0.42 4.23 -0.50
C PHE A 80 -0.56 5.39 0.49
N GLY A 81 0.50 5.69 1.25
CA GLY A 81 0.52 6.83 2.15
C GLY A 81 0.37 8.15 1.41
N LEU A 82 1.14 8.35 0.32
CA LEU A 82 1.11 9.54 -0.52
C LEU A 82 -0.28 9.74 -1.14
N SER A 83 -0.86 8.70 -1.72
CA SER A 83 -2.20 8.79 -2.32
C SER A 83 -3.25 9.19 -1.29
N ARG A 84 -3.22 8.64 -0.07
CA ARG A 84 -4.11 9.06 1.02
C ARG A 84 -3.85 10.48 1.52
N PHE A 85 -2.60 10.91 1.56
CA PHE A 85 -2.26 12.27 1.96
C PHE A 85 -2.76 13.28 0.92
N VAL A 86 -2.50 13.06 -0.37
CA VAL A 86 -2.89 13.97 -1.46
C VAL A 86 -4.42 13.99 -1.64
N LEU A 87 -5.06 12.82 -1.73
CA LEU A 87 -6.48 12.72 -2.08
C LEU A 87 -7.42 12.91 -0.89
N LEU A 88 -7.05 12.43 0.29
CA LEU A 88 -7.92 12.45 1.48
C LEU A 88 -7.47 13.43 2.56
N LYS A 89 -6.35 14.15 2.35
CA LYS A 89 -5.73 15.08 3.32
C LYS A 89 -5.53 14.48 4.72
N LYS A 90 -5.36 13.16 4.81
CA LYS A 90 -5.16 12.45 6.09
C LYS A 90 -3.72 12.64 6.56
N LYS A 91 -3.50 13.52 7.54
CA LYS A 91 -2.17 13.81 8.10
C LYS A 91 -1.49 12.59 8.74
N VAL A 92 -2.27 11.64 9.30
CA VAL A 92 -1.73 10.39 9.86
C VAL A 92 -0.99 9.57 8.79
N SER A 93 -1.35 9.71 7.52
CA SER A 93 -0.64 9.04 6.42
C SER A 93 0.80 9.53 6.24
N LEU A 94 1.15 10.75 6.67
CA LEU A 94 2.55 11.22 6.65
C LEU A 94 3.44 10.40 7.56
N ILE A 95 2.96 10.00 8.74
CA ILE A 95 3.73 9.14 9.66
C ILE A 95 4.02 7.81 8.98
N TRP A 96 3.02 7.23 8.28
CA TRP A 96 3.24 5.99 7.55
C TRP A 96 4.25 6.14 6.42
N ILE A 97 4.16 7.22 5.63
CA ILE A 97 5.14 7.50 4.57
C ILE A 97 6.55 7.61 5.17
N LEU A 98 6.72 8.33 6.29
CA LEU A 98 8.02 8.50 6.93
C LEU A 98 8.61 7.16 7.40
N ILE A 99 7.80 6.30 8.02
CA ILE A 99 8.24 4.96 8.44
C ILE A 99 8.64 4.12 7.22
N SER A 100 7.80 4.09 6.18
CA SER A 100 8.09 3.32 4.98
C SER A 100 9.31 3.86 4.24
N PHE A 101 9.52 5.18 4.21
CA PHE A 101 10.68 5.80 3.60
C PHE A 101 11.97 5.53 4.39
N ALA A 102 11.91 5.55 5.72
CA ALA A 102 13.04 5.16 6.56
C ALA A 102 13.41 3.68 6.35
N GLY A 103 12.43 2.79 6.31
CA GLY A 103 12.64 1.36 6.03
C GLY A 103 13.22 1.12 4.63
N PHE A 104 12.72 1.85 3.62
CA PHE A 104 13.26 1.84 2.26
C PHE A 104 14.73 2.26 2.23
N LEU A 105 15.08 3.38 2.89
CA LEU A 105 16.46 3.85 2.98
C LEU A 105 17.36 2.85 3.71
N MET A 106 16.89 2.23 4.80
CA MET A 106 17.66 1.22 5.52
C MET A 106 17.95 -0.02 4.66
N LEU A 107 17.01 -0.44 3.81
CA LEU A 107 17.26 -1.51 2.84
C LEU A 107 18.26 -1.07 1.77
N PHE A 108 18.08 0.13 1.22
CA PHE A 108 18.93 0.66 0.15
C PHE A 108 20.37 0.92 0.61
N LEU A 109 20.55 1.38 1.84
CA LEU A 109 21.85 1.60 2.47
C LEU A 109 22.48 0.29 3.01
N GLY A 110 21.85 -0.87 2.78
CA GLY A 110 22.39 -2.16 3.19
C GLY A 110 22.36 -2.41 4.70
N ILE A 111 21.59 -1.66 5.49
CA ILE A 111 21.44 -1.90 6.94
C ILE A 111 20.69 -3.20 7.21
N TYR A 112 19.78 -3.59 6.30
CA TYR A 112 19.20 -4.93 6.26
C TYR A 112 20.03 -5.94 5.44
N GLY A 113 21.07 -5.47 4.75
CA GLY A 113 22.04 -6.25 4.00
C GLY A 113 23.11 -6.83 4.92
N VAL A 114 22.72 -7.80 5.74
CA VAL A 114 23.68 -8.80 6.24
C VAL A 114 24.08 -9.65 5.02
N GLY A 115 25.03 -9.18 4.21
CA GLY A 115 25.43 -9.91 3.01
C GLY A 115 26.21 -9.16 1.92
N HIS A 116 26.99 -8.13 2.23
CA HIS A 116 28.12 -7.72 1.40
C HIS A 116 29.45 -8.02 2.12
N ALA A 117 29.63 -9.29 2.47
CA ALA A 117 30.90 -9.80 2.96
C ALA A 117 31.17 -11.16 2.31
N GLY A 118 32.18 -11.21 1.43
CA GLY A 118 32.79 -12.45 0.92
C GLY A 118 32.26 -12.92 -0.41
#